data_AF-A0AAE3JUU4-F1
#
_entry.id   AF-A0AAE3JUU4-F1
#
_cell.length_a   1.000
_cell.length_b   1.000
_cell.length_c   1.000
_cell.angle_alpha   90.00
_cell.angle_beta   90.00
_cell.angle_gamma   90.00
#
_symmetry.space_group_name_H-M   'P 1'
#
loop_
_entity.id
_entity.type
_entity.pdbx_description
1 polymer ?
#
loop_
_entity_poly.entity_id
_entity_poly.type
_entity_poly.pdbx_seq_one_letter_code
_entity_poly.pdbx_strand_id
1 'polypeptide(L)'
;ISDFYRVVGERLSPKGDIEEEGVLTQEEFAAHMMENPADFYYGVLWNKLYRRDLVEEHSLRMDTNINWCEDFLFNLEYIRYAKVFYALH
;
A
#
# COMPACT_ATOMS: atom_id res chain seq x y z
N ILE A 1 8.74 -0.10 -5.44
CA ILE A 1 9.59 -1.13 -4.79
C ILE A 1 9.90 -2.10 -5.87
N SER A 2 11.18 -2.18 -6.22
CA SER A 2 11.75 -3.22 -7.06
C SER A 2 11.07 -4.55 -6.80
N ASP A 3 10.65 -5.20 -7.88
CA ASP A 3 10.20 -6.58 -7.89
C ASP A 3 11.12 -7.40 -6.98
N PHE A 4 10.55 -8.01 -5.96
CA PHE A 4 11.29 -8.94 -5.13
C PHE A 4 10.66 -10.32 -5.27
N TYR A 5 11.52 -11.29 -5.51
CA TYR A 5 11.12 -12.66 -5.68
C TYR A 5 11.07 -13.32 -4.31
N ARG A 6 9.88 -13.75 -3.87
CA ARG A 6 9.79 -14.66 -2.73
C ARG A 6 10.08 -16.06 -3.24
N VAL A 7 11.23 -16.60 -2.83
CA VAL A 7 11.64 -17.98 -3.14
C VAL A 7 11.34 -18.88 -1.96
N VAL A 8 10.55 -19.93 -2.18
CA VAL A 8 10.34 -21.03 -1.21
C VAL A 8 10.62 -22.35 -1.94
N GLY A 9 11.79 -22.93 -1.70
CA GLY A 9 12.26 -24.08 -2.49
C GLY A 9 12.48 -23.68 -3.96
N GLU A 10 11.89 -24.42 -4.90
CA GLU A 10 11.94 -24.13 -6.35
C GLU A 10 10.85 -23.14 -6.83
N ARG A 11 9.96 -22.69 -5.94
CA ARG A 11 8.85 -21.80 -6.30
C ARG A 11 9.27 -20.33 -6.25
N LEU A 12 9.16 -19.66 -7.39
CA LEU A 12 9.27 -18.22 -7.58
C LEU A 12 7.88 -17.60 -7.65
N SER A 13 7.55 -16.73 -6.69
CA SER A 13 6.37 -15.86 -6.79
C SER A 13 6.84 -14.44 -7.06
N PRO A 14 6.64 -13.88 -8.26
CA PRO A 14 6.62 -12.43 -8.41
C PRO A 14 5.52 -11.87 -7.50
N LYS A 15 5.81 -10.78 -6.80
CA LYS A 15 4.88 -10.09 -5.89
C LYS A 15 4.91 -8.61 -6.25
N GLY A 16 3.91 -8.19 -7.00
CA GLY A 16 3.71 -6.83 -7.52
C GLY A 16 2.52 -6.88 -8.47
N ASP A 17 1.34 -6.48 -7.99
CA ASP A 17 0.07 -6.70 -8.70
C ASP A 17 -0.33 -5.51 -9.62
N ILE A 18 0.40 -4.39 -9.59
CA ILE A 18 0.17 -3.28 -10.52
C ILE A 18 1.19 -3.39 -11.66
N GLU A 19 0.77 -4.00 -12.76
CA GLU A 19 1.60 -4.19 -13.97
C GLU A 19 1.83 -2.87 -14.74
N GLU A 20 1.02 -1.84 -14.48
CA GLU A 20 1.05 -0.57 -15.22
C GLU A 20 1.91 0.51 -14.54
N GLU A 21 2.88 1.03 -15.30
CA GLU A 21 3.62 2.24 -14.96
C GLU A 21 2.74 3.47 -15.11
N GLY A 22 2.50 4.22 -14.02
CA GLY A 22 1.72 5.44 -14.15
C GLY A 22 1.25 6.10 -12.86
N VAL A 23 0.55 7.21 -13.08
CA VAL A 23 -0.15 7.96 -12.06
C VAL A 23 -1.56 7.38 -11.96
N LEU A 24 -1.89 6.81 -10.80
CA LEU A 24 -3.19 6.23 -10.53
C LEU A 24 -4.05 7.21 -9.71
N THR A 25 -5.32 7.30 -10.07
CA THR A 25 -6.35 7.91 -9.23
C THR A 25 -6.63 7.05 -7.99
N GLN A 26 -7.33 7.63 -7.02
CA GLN A 26 -7.75 6.91 -5.83
C GLN A 26 -8.64 5.70 -6.16
N GLU A 27 -9.54 5.85 -7.14
CA GLU A 27 -10.45 4.80 -7.59
C GLU A 27 -9.71 3.67 -8.32
N GLU A 28 -8.78 4.01 -9.23
CA GLU A 28 -7.95 3.01 -9.93
C GLU A 28 -7.06 2.25 -8.95
N PHE A 29 -6.41 2.96 -8.04
CA PHE A 29 -5.61 2.32 -7.00
C PHE A 29 -6.46 1.39 -6.11
N ALA A 30 -7.66 1.84 -5.70
CA ALA A 30 -8.57 1.00 -4.94
C ALA A 30 -9.04 -0.25 -5.71
N ALA A 31 -9.27 -0.12 -7.02
CA ALA A 31 -9.64 -1.26 -7.87
C ALA A 31 -8.51 -2.31 -7.90
N HIS A 32 -7.26 -1.90 -8.12
CA HIS A 32 -6.10 -2.80 -8.08
C HIS A 32 -5.93 -3.47 -6.71
N MET A 33 -6.16 -2.73 -5.62
CA MET A 33 -6.11 -3.34 -4.28
C MET A 33 -7.19 -4.43 -4.12
N MET A 34 -8.40 -4.21 -4.65
CA MET A 34 -9.51 -5.15 -4.51
C MET A 34 -9.31 -6.47 -5.29
N GLU A 35 -8.45 -6.49 -6.30
CA GLU A 35 -8.15 -7.71 -7.07
C GLU A 35 -7.47 -8.77 -6.20
N ASN A 36 -6.66 -8.34 -5.22
CA ASN A 36 -5.97 -9.23 -4.29
C ASN A 36 -5.92 -8.63 -2.88
N PRO A 37 -7.01 -8.74 -2.09
CA PRO A 37 -7.16 -8.03 -0.84
C PRO A 37 -6.22 -8.48 0.29
N ALA A 38 -5.55 -9.61 0.13
CA ALA A 38 -4.53 -10.11 1.06
C ALA A 38 -3.10 -9.70 0.65
N ASP A 39 -2.96 -8.84 -0.36
CA ASP A 39 -1.67 -8.51 -0.95
C ASP A 39 -1.00 -7.27 -0.33
N PHE A 40 0.15 -6.90 -0.89
CA PHE A 40 1.13 -5.97 -0.33
C PHE A 40 0.59 -4.56 -0.06
N TYR A 41 -0.49 -4.18 -0.72
CA TYR A 41 -1.01 -2.81 -0.65
C TYR A 41 -1.78 -2.54 0.63
N TYR A 42 -2.32 -3.59 1.26
CA TYR A 42 -3.16 -3.47 2.44
C TYR A 42 -2.36 -3.58 3.75
N GLY A 43 -1.53 -4.61 3.89
CA GLY A 43 -1.02 -5.01 5.20
C GLY A 43 0.41 -4.58 5.55
N VAL A 44 1.08 -3.75 4.75
CA VAL A 44 2.48 -3.38 5.04
C VAL A 44 2.80 -1.91 4.76
N LEU A 45 3.64 -1.30 5.60
CA LEU A 45 4.08 0.10 5.47
C LEU A 45 5.47 0.27 4.85
N TRP A 46 6.33 -0.73 5.00
CA TRP A 46 7.77 -0.66 4.69
C TRP A 46 8.11 -0.49 3.20
N ASN A 47 7.09 -0.53 2.35
CA ASN A 47 7.20 -0.38 0.92
C ASN A 47 6.35 0.80 0.38
N LYS A 48 6.05 1.79 1.21
CA LYS A 48 5.22 2.94 0.81
C LYS A 48 5.88 4.24 1.24
N LEU A 49 5.81 5.24 0.37
CA LEU A 49 6.22 6.60 0.68
C LEU A 49 4.97 7.44 0.89
N TYR A 50 4.84 8.00 2.09
CA TYR A 50 3.73 8.86 2.46
C TYR A 50 4.14 10.32 2.38
N ARG A 51 3.24 11.14 1.83
CA ARG A 51 3.38 12.58 1.85
C ARG A 51 3.21 13.09 3.28
N ARG A 52 4.27 13.70 3.82
CA ARG A 52 4.32 14.15 5.22
C ARG A 52 3.25 15.19 5.54
N ASP A 53 2.97 16.10 4.61
CA ASP A 53 1.94 17.13 4.78
C ASP A 53 0.55 16.53 5.00
N LEU A 54 0.16 15.50 4.23
CA LEU A 54 -1.10 14.79 4.45
C LEU A 54 -1.15 14.09 5.81
N VAL A 55 -0.04 13.48 6.24
CA VAL A 55 0.07 12.79 7.53
C VAL A 55 -0.06 13.76 8.71
N GLU A 56 0.49 14.96 8.59
CA GLU A 56 0.40 16.00 9.62
C GLU A 56 -0.97 16.69 9.62
N GLU A 57 -1.49 17.08 8.45
CA GLU A 57 -2.78 17.77 8.31
C GLU A 57 -3.94 16.95 8.85
N HIS A 58 -3.98 15.65 8.56
CA HIS A 58 -5.04 14.76 9.01
C HIS A 58 -4.69 13.99 10.29
N SER A 59 -3.56 14.32 10.93
CA SER A 59 -3.10 13.69 12.18
C SER A 59 -3.08 12.16 12.12
N LEU A 60 -2.70 11.60 10.97
CA LEU A 60 -2.70 10.15 10.73
C LEU A 60 -1.64 9.48 11.62
N ARG A 61 -2.04 8.50 12.44
CA ARG A 61 -1.15 7.79 13.35
C ARG A 61 -1.60 6.33 13.46
N MET A 62 -0.67 5.44 13.77
CA MET A 62 -1.04 4.07 14.14
C MET A 62 -1.73 4.11 15.50
N ASP A 63 -2.92 3.53 15.59
CA ASP A 63 -3.65 3.44 16.86
C ASP A 63 -2.96 2.42 17.77
N THR A 64 -2.40 2.90 18.88
CA THR A 64 -1.70 2.07 19.86
C THR A 64 -2.61 1.14 20.65
N ASN A 65 -3.93 1.31 20.56
CA ASN A 65 -4.92 0.43 21.19
C ASN A 65 -5.26 -0.79 20.32
N ILE A 66 -4.85 -0.76 19.05
CA ILE A 66 -5.04 -1.85 18.10
C ILE A 66 -3.78 -2.70 18.11
N ASN A 67 -3.92 -3.94 18.60
CA ASN A 67 -2.80 -4.89 18.71
C ASN A 67 -2.57 -5.72 17.44
N TRP A 68 -3.41 -5.53 16.42
CA TRP A 68 -3.32 -6.25 15.16
C TRP A 68 -3.94 -5.43 14.03
N CYS A 69 -3.24 -5.30 12.90
CA CYS A 69 -3.67 -4.58 11.69
C CYS A 69 -3.75 -3.05 11.86
N GLU A 70 -2.99 -2.46 12.79
CA GLU A 70 -2.87 -1.01 12.96
C GLU A 70 -2.25 -0.32 11.73
N ASP A 71 -1.35 -1.02 11.05
CA ASP A 71 -0.73 -0.60 9.80
C ASP A 71 -1.72 -0.57 8.64
N PHE A 72 -2.57 -1.59 8.54
CA PHE A 72 -3.66 -1.67 7.59
C PHE A 72 -4.66 -0.52 7.79
N LEU A 73 -5.03 -0.24 9.04
CA LEU A 73 -5.92 0.89 9.34
C LEU A 73 -5.29 2.21 8.90
N PHE A 74 -4.01 2.44 9.22
CA PHE A 74 -3.28 3.62 8.76
C PHE A 74 -3.30 3.77 7.23
N ASN A 75 -3.07 2.68 6.49
CA ASN A 75 -3.14 2.68 5.03
C ASN A 75 -4.53 3.12 4.52
N LEU A 76 -5.60 2.57 5.10
CA LEU A 76 -6.96 2.93 4.72
C LEU A 76 -7.27 4.40 5.03
N GLU A 77 -6.85 4.90 6.20
CA GLU A 77 -7.04 6.31 6.54
C GLU A 77 -6.27 7.23 5.61
N TYR A 78 -5.02 6.89 5.26
CA TYR A 78 -4.23 7.66 4.31
C TYR A 78 -4.89 7.72 2.92
N ILE A 79 -5.40 6.59 2.43
CA ILE A 79 -6.03 6.51 1.11
C ILE A 79 -7.25 7.43 1.00
N ARG A 80 -7.98 7.68 2.10
CA ARG A 80 -9.13 8.58 2.10
C ARG A 80 -8.79 10.03 1.74
N TYR A 81 -7.56 10.46 2.01
CA TYR A 81 -7.10 11.84 1.80
C TYR A 81 -6.19 11.98 0.58
N ALA A 82 -5.40 10.95 0.26
CA ALA A 82 -4.58 10.93 -0.94
C ALA A 82 -5.43 10.86 -2.22
N LYS A 83 -5.14 11.74 -3.18
CA LYS A 83 -5.84 11.80 -4.48
C LYS A 83 -5.11 11.10 -5.61
N VAL A 84 -3.82 10.88 -5.44
CA VAL A 84 -2.93 10.41 -6.48
C VAL A 84 -1.94 9.41 -5.88
N PHE A 85 -1.77 8.28 -6.56
CA PHE A 85 -0.86 7.21 -6.19
C PHE A 85 0.14 6.97 -7.32
N TYR A 86 1.36 6.60 -6.97
CA TYR A 86 2.41 6.35 -7.94
C TYR A 86 3.17 5.07 -7.61
N ALA A 87 3.33 4.21 -8.61
CA ALA A 87 4.17 3.03 -8.53
C ALA A 87 5.59 3.39 -8.95
N LEU A 88 6.53 3.29 -8.01
CA LEU A 88 7.97 3.47 -8.28
C LEU A 88 8.59 2.12 -8.65
N HIS A 89 9.18 2.02 -9.84
CA HIS A 89 10.00 0.87 -10.27
C HIS A 89 11.41 0.96 -9.68
#